data_AF-A0A1B8USW4-F1
#
_entry.id   AF-A0A1B8USW4-F1
#
_cell.length_a   1.000
_cell.length_b   1.000
_cell.length_c   1.000
_cell.angle_alpha   90.00
_cell.angle_beta   90.00
_cell.angle_gamma   90.00
#
_symmetry.space_group_name_H-M   'P 1'
#
loop_
_entity.id
_entity.type
_entity.pdbx_description
1 polymer ?
#
loop_
_entity_poly.entity_id
_entity_poly.type
_entity_poly.pdbx_seq_one_letter_code
_entity_poly.pdbx_strand_id
1 'polypeptide(L)'
;MTKDEALFLLKCHAFHYDDFEHEKMSNGFLGMLRPFRGELIEDNFHELMKIIEVLADEFAKPQVNRILISCFWSICQLSRAWALYPDGMLQSNGLLSQEQVRKMDEWVDMISYAVMVLLEGEDQLDEALWLYREYLHNQEK
;
A
#
# COMPACT_ATOMS: atom_id res chain seq x y z
N MET A 1 -1.97 15.87 -6.22
CA MET A 1 -1.76 15.45 -4.82
C MET A 1 -0.60 16.25 -4.27
N THR A 2 -0.85 17.04 -3.23
CA THR A 2 0.19 17.69 -2.42
C THR A 2 0.74 16.72 -1.37
N LYS A 3 1.85 17.06 -0.69
CA LYS A 3 2.41 16.21 0.37
C LYS A 3 1.47 16.03 1.56
N ASP A 4 0.78 17.09 1.96
CA ASP A 4 -0.19 17.04 3.07
C ASP A 4 -1.39 16.16 2.71
N GLU A 5 -1.89 16.28 1.48
CA GLU A 5 -2.93 15.38 0.94
C GLU A 5 -2.45 13.93 0.90
N ALA A 6 -1.22 13.69 0.44
CA ALA A 6 -0.63 12.35 0.36
C ALA A 6 -0.50 11.71 1.76
N LEU A 7 0.00 12.45 2.74
CA LEU A 7 0.13 11.97 4.12
C LEU A 7 -1.24 11.72 4.76
N PHE A 8 -2.23 12.57 4.48
CA PHE A 8 -3.60 12.37 4.92
C PHE A 8 -4.19 11.07 4.37
N LEU A 9 -4.14 10.87 3.04
CA LEU A 9 -4.66 9.66 2.40
C LEU A 9 -3.92 8.40 2.85
N LEU A 10 -2.60 8.47 3.03
CA LEU A 10 -1.80 7.38 3.57
C LEU A 10 -2.33 6.92 4.94
N LYS A 11 -2.60 7.88 5.84
CA LYS A 11 -3.16 7.57 7.17
C LYS A 11 -4.52 6.89 7.05
N CYS A 12 -5.38 7.36 6.15
CA CYS A 12 -6.68 6.72 5.92
C CYS A 12 -6.55 5.28 5.43
N HIS A 13 -5.65 5.01 4.47
CA HIS A 13 -5.40 3.65 3.98
C HIS A 13 -4.82 2.71 5.05
N ALA A 14 -4.11 3.26 6.03
CA ALA A 14 -3.39 2.51 7.05
C ALA A 14 -4.15 2.38 8.39
N PHE A 15 -5.41 2.83 8.48
CA PHE A 15 -6.15 2.94 9.74
C PHE A 15 -5.45 3.81 10.81
N HIS A 16 -4.71 4.81 10.37
CA HIS A 16 -3.98 5.75 11.22
C HIS A 16 -4.64 7.14 11.28
N TYR A 17 -5.93 7.21 10.91
CA TYR A 17 -6.75 8.42 10.99
C TYR A 17 -7.90 8.20 11.96
N ASP A 18 -8.15 9.18 12.83
CA ASP A 18 -9.08 9.05 13.96
C ASP A 18 -10.56 9.16 13.54
N ASP A 19 -10.83 9.70 12.35
CA ASP A 19 -12.18 9.75 11.82
C ASP A 19 -12.54 8.43 11.11
N PHE A 20 -13.37 7.65 11.79
CA PHE A 20 -13.85 6.36 11.30
C PHE A 20 -14.92 6.46 10.21
N GLU A 21 -15.49 7.65 9.96
CA GLU A 21 -16.52 7.85 8.93
C GLU A 21 -15.93 8.11 7.55
N HIS A 22 -14.63 8.40 7.45
CA HIS A 22 -13.99 8.65 6.17
C HIS A 22 -14.09 7.42 5.24
N GLU A 23 -14.45 7.63 3.97
CA GLU A 23 -14.73 6.54 3.02
C GLU A 23 -13.59 5.53 2.92
N LYS A 24 -12.33 6.01 2.91
CA LYS A 24 -11.13 5.17 2.86
C LYS A 24 -10.93 4.26 4.08
N MET A 25 -11.64 4.48 5.20
CA MET A 25 -11.67 3.53 6.31
C MET A 25 -12.45 2.26 5.94
N SER A 26 -13.44 2.35 5.06
CA SER A 26 -14.18 1.17 4.58
C SER A 26 -13.68 0.67 3.24
N ASN A 27 -13.19 1.56 2.38
CA ASN A 27 -12.89 1.26 0.98
C ASN A 27 -11.42 1.50 0.62
N GLY A 28 -10.55 1.94 1.53
CA GLY A 28 -9.12 2.13 1.26
C GLY A 28 -8.36 0.81 1.20
N PHE A 29 -7.04 0.83 1.02
CA PHE A 29 -6.25 -0.39 0.81
C PHE A 29 -6.41 -1.44 1.93
N LEU A 30 -6.35 -1.05 3.21
CA LEU A 30 -6.71 -1.98 4.30
C LEU A 30 -8.23 -2.07 4.53
N GLY A 31 -8.96 -0.98 4.28
CA GLY A 31 -10.43 -0.93 4.41
C GLY A 31 -11.12 -2.00 3.57
N MET A 32 -10.71 -2.17 2.31
CA MET A 32 -11.29 -3.13 1.37
C MET A 32 -11.11 -4.58 1.83
N LEU A 33 -10.18 -4.86 2.74
CA LEU A 33 -9.95 -6.18 3.31
C LEU A 33 -10.84 -6.46 4.53
N ARG A 34 -11.51 -5.44 5.09
CA ARG A 34 -12.29 -5.59 6.34
C ARG A 34 -13.53 -4.67 6.42
N PRO A 35 -14.74 -5.19 6.13
CA PRO A 35 -15.00 -6.54 5.62
C PRO A 35 -14.59 -6.65 4.15
N PHE A 36 -14.03 -7.79 3.76
CA PHE A 36 -13.79 -8.09 2.36
C PHE A 36 -15.12 -8.30 1.62
N ARG A 37 -15.30 -7.61 0.49
CA ARG A 37 -16.56 -7.59 -0.29
C ARG A 37 -16.50 -8.37 -1.60
N GLY A 38 -15.46 -9.19 -1.78
CA GLY A 38 -15.28 -10.03 -2.96
C GLY A 38 -14.36 -9.44 -4.03
N GLU A 39 -14.01 -8.16 -3.93
CA GLU A 39 -13.22 -7.45 -4.93
C GLU A 39 -12.03 -6.72 -4.30
N LEU A 40 -10.90 -6.73 -5.02
CA LEU A 40 -9.74 -5.90 -4.72
C LEU A 40 -9.83 -4.61 -5.54
N ILE A 41 -9.79 -3.46 -4.86
CA ILE A 41 -9.92 -2.15 -5.48
C ILE A 41 -8.53 -1.65 -5.86
N GLU A 42 -8.18 -1.85 -7.12
CA GLU A 42 -6.86 -1.53 -7.68
C GLU A 42 -6.50 -0.04 -7.63
N ASP A 43 -7.49 0.85 -7.72
CA ASP A 43 -7.27 2.29 -7.58
C ASP A 43 -6.60 2.65 -6.24
N ASN A 44 -6.85 1.90 -5.16
CA ASN A 44 -6.16 2.14 -3.88
C ASN A 44 -4.68 1.76 -3.95
N PHE A 45 -4.31 0.74 -4.72
CA PHE A 45 -2.92 0.38 -4.95
C PHE A 45 -2.21 1.50 -5.72
N HIS A 46 -2.81 1.96 -6.82
CA HIS A 46 -2.27 3.08 -7.61
C HIS A 46 -2.15 4.36 -6.79
N GLU A 47 -3.13 4.65 -5.93
CA GLU A 47 -3.08 5.79 -5.02
C GLU A 47 -1.92 5.68 -4.02
N LEU A 48 -1.66 4.50 -3.46
CA LEU A 48 -0.49 4.28 -2.60
C LEU A 48 0.83 4.45 -3.35
N MET A 49 0.94 3.96 -4.58
CA MET A 49 2.14 4.19 -5.39
C MET A 49 2.35 5.67 -5.72
N LYS A 50 1.25 6.41 -5.96
CA LYS A 50 1.32 7.86 -6.16
C LYS A 50 1.70 8.60 -4.89
N ILE A 51 1.22 8.16 -3.72
CA ILE A 51 1.62 8.70 -2.42
C ILE A 51 3.12 8.49 -2.19
N ILE A 52 3.64 7.30 -2.50
CA ILE A 52 5.08 6.99 -2.41
C ILE A 52 5.88 7.97 -3.28
N GLU A 53 5.47 8.16 -4.54
CA GLU A 53 6.12 9.09 -5.46
C GLU A 53 6.14 10.53 -4.93
N VAL A 54 4.99 11.02 -4.42
CA VAL A 54 4.86 12.40 -3.90
C VAL A 54 5.66 12.62 -2.61
N LEU A 55 5.80 11.58 -1.79
CA LEU A 55 6.52 11.64 -0.51
C LEU A 55 7.97 11.15 -0.60
N ALA A 56 8.49 10.86 -1.79
CA ALA A 56 9.79 10.23 -1.98
C ALA A 56 10.94 10.94 -1.25
N ASP A 57 10.97 12.27 -1.32
CA ASP A 57 12.00 13.09 -0.67
C ASP A 57 11.85 13.16 0.87
N GLU A 58 10.72 12.75 1.43
CA GLU A 58 10.54 12.62 2.88
C GLU A 58 11.28 11.39 3.44
N PHE A 59 11.47 10.34 2.63
CA PHE A 59 12.19 9.12 3.04
C PHE A 59 13.71 9.31 3.06
N ALA A 60 14.25 10.13 2.16
CA ALA A 60 15.67 10.41 2.07
C ALA A 60 16.20 11.32 3.21
N LYS A 61 15.32 11.87 4.04
CA LYS A 61 15.71 12.75 5.15
C LYS A 61 16.50 11.98 6.21
N PRO A 62 17.50 12.60 6.87
CA PRO A 62 18.25 11.97 7.96
C PRO A 62 17.38 11.47 9.12
N GLN A 63 16.20 12.07 9.30
CA GLN A 63 15.18 11.62 10.23
C GLN A 63 13.86 11.45 9.48
N VAL A 64 13.43 10.20 9.34
CA VAL A 64 12.18 9.88 8.68
C VAL A 64 11.01 10.01 9.64
N ASN A 65 9.90 10.56 9.15
CA ASN A 65 8.69 10.68 9.94
C ASN A 65 8.18 9.28 10.35
N ARG A 66 8.16 9.01 11.67
CA ARG A 66 7.68 7.74 12.23
C ARG A 66 6.28 7.36 11.76
N ILE A 67 5.38 8.33 11.58
CA ILE A 67 4.00 8.07 11.14
C ILE A 67 3.99 7.50 9.72
N LEU A 68 4.82 8.03 8.84
CA LEU A 68 4.92 7.60 7.45
C LEU A 68 5.38 6.13 7.37
N ILE A 69 6.42 5.77 8.13
CA ILE A 69 6.89 4.37 8.24
C ILE A 69 5.85 3.48 8.91
N SER A 70 5.22 3.95 10.00
CA SER A 70 4.16 3.20 10.67
C SER A 70 3.00 2.87 9.74
N CYS A 71 2.61 3.80 8.86
CA CYS A 71 1.51 3.57 7.93
C CYS A 71 1.86 2.51 6.89
N PHE A 72 2.98 2.64 6.19
CA PHE A 72 3.41 1.65 5.20
C PHE A 72 3.70 0.29 5.81
N TRP A 73 4.31 0.25 7.00
CA TRP A 73 4.52 -0.98 7.74
C TRP A 73 3.20 -1.67 8.10
N SER A 74 2.20 -0.90 8.56
CA SER A 74 0.87 -1.42 8.89
C SER A 74 0.16 -1.97 7.66
N ILE A 75 0.19 -1.23 6.53
CA ILE A 75 -0.35 -1.69 5.25
C ILE A 75 0.28 -3.03 4.86
N CYS A 76 1.61 -3.09 4.83
CA CYS A 76 2.37 -4.26 4.45
C CYS A 76 2.10 -5.47 5.36
N GLN A 77 2.14 -5.27 6.68
CA GLN A 77 2.01 -6.34 7.66
C GLN A 77 0.57 -6.86 7.75
N LEU A 78 -0.42 -5.97 7.76
CA LEU A 78 -1.83 -6.36 7.90
C LEU A 78 -2.35 -7.01 6.62
N SER A 79 -1.96 -6.51 5.44
CA SER A 79 -2.29 -7.21 4.18
C SER A 79 -1.69 -8.62 4.15
N ARG A 80 -0.43 -8.81 4.56
CA ARG A 80 0.15 -10.16 4.67
C ARG A 80 -0.62 -11.04 5.66
N ALA A 81 -0.84 -10.54 6.87
CA ALA A 81 -1.48 -11.29 7.95
C ALA A 81 -2.94 -11.66 7.65
N TRP A 82 -3.66 -10.84 6.90
CA TRP A 82 -5.07 -11.10 6.60
C TRP A 82 -5.27 -11.85 5.28
N ALA A 83 -4.53 -11.47 4.24
CA ALA A 83 -4.79 -11.88 2.86
C ALA A 83 -3.80 -12.91 2.30
N LEU A 84 -2.59 -13.04 2.85
CA LEU A 84 -1.53 -13.85 2.24
C LEU A 84 -1.11 -15.06 3.08
N TYR A 85 -1.02 -14.91 4.40
CA TYR A 85 -0.68 -16.03 5.28
C TYR A 85 -1.78 -17.10 5.24
N PRO A 86 -1.44 -18.40 5.20
CA PRO A 86 -2.44 -19.48 5.10
C PRO A 86 -3.47 -19.49 6.23
N ASP A 87 -3.06 -19.10 7.43
CA ASP A 87 -3.90 -18.96 8.63
C ASP A 87 -4.54 -17.57 8.78
N GLY A 88 -4.24 -16.65 7.87
CA GLY A 88 -4.81 -15.31 7.82
C GLY A 88 -6.33 -15.35 7.61
N MET A 89 -7.04 -14.36 8.16
CA MET A 89 -8.51 -14.33 8.18
C MET A 89 -9.13 -14.57 6.79
N LEU A 90 -8.62 -13.94 5.73
CA LEU A 90 -9.23 -14.04 4.39
C LEU A 90 -8.84 -15.34 3.68
N GLN A 91 -7.59 -15.79 3.84
CA GLN A 91 -7.09 -17.05 3.27
C GLN A 91 -7.74 -18.27 3.92
N SER A 92 -7.73 -18.34 5.25
CA SER A 92 -8.29 -19.47 6.00
C SER A 92 -9.80 -19.65 5.80
N ASN A 93 -10.53 -18.57 5.51
CA ASN A 93 -11.96 -18.61 5.19
C ASN A 93 -12.24 -18.76 3.69
N GLY A 94 -11.22 -18.90 2.84
CA GLY A 94 -11.37 -19.07 1.39
C GLY A 94 -12.05 -17.87 0.71
N LEU A 95 -11.91 -16.67 1.28
CA LEU A 95 -12.59 -15.46 0.79
C LEU A 95 -11.91 -14.88 -0.46
N LEU A 96 -10.60 -15.11 -0.63
CA LEU A 96 -9.84 -14.66 -1.79
C LEU A 96 -9.66 -15.79 -2.80
N SER A 97 -9.79 -15.47 -4.09
CA SER A 97 -9.35 -16.37 -5.15
C SER A 97 -7.81 -16.45 -5.20
N GLN A 98 -7.26 -17.51 -5.81
CA GLN A 98 -5.81 -17.62 -6.00
C GLN A 98 -5.22 -16.48 -6.85
N GLU A 99 -6.02 -15.93 -7.76
CA GLU A 99 -5.64 -14.75 -8.55
C GLU A 99 -5.56 -13.50 -7.67
N GLN A 100 -6.56 -13.29 -6.80
CA GLN A 100 -6.56 -12.17 -5.86
C GLN A 100 -5.42 -12.27 -4.85
N VAL A 101 -5.08 -13.48 -4.38
CA VAL A 101 -3.92 -13.70 -3.51
C VAL A 101 -2.64 -13.28 -4.21
N ARG A 102 -2.40 -13.74 -5.46
CA ARG A 102 -1.22 -13.36 -6.23
C ARG A 102 -1.15 -11.85 -6.48
N LYS A 103 -2.26 -11.23 -6.83
CA LYS A 103 -2.35 -9.79 -7.07
C LYS A 103 -2.06 -8.98 -5.80
N MET A 104 -2.61 -9.41 -4.66
CA MET A 104 -2.31 -8.79 -3.36
C MET A 104 -0.84 -8.94 -2.97
N ASP A 105 -0.24 -10.11 -3.22
CA ASP A 105 1.18 -10.37 -2.95
C ASP A 105 2.07 -9.44 -3.78
N GLU A 106 1.80 -9.34 -5.08
CA GLU A 106 2.50 -8.46 -6.01
C GLU A 106 2.42 -6.97 -5.59
N TRP A 107 1.22 -6.49 -5.24
CA TRP A 107 1.02 -5.12 -4.76
C TRP A 107 1.77 -4.82 -3.48
N VAL A 108 1.70 -5.73 -2.51
CA VAL A 108 2.35 -5.57 -1.22
C VAL A 108 3.87 -5.63 -1.36
N ASP A 109 4.38 -6.48 -2.23
CA ASP A 109 5.81 -6.55 -2.57
C ASP A 109 6.29 -5.24 -3.17
N MET A 110 5.62 -4.73 -4.21
CA MET A 110 5.94 -3.44 -4.85
C MET A 110 5.94 -2.27 -3.85
N ILE A 111 4.93 -2.18 -2.98
CA ILE A 111 4.87 -1.15 -1.94
C ILE A 111 6.06 -1.28 -0.99
N SER A 112 6.34 -2.49 -0.49
CA SER A 112 7.43 -2.69 0.47
C SER A 112 8.81 -2.47 -0.14
N TYR A 113 9.01 -2.87 -1.39
CA TYR A 113 10.24 -2.66 -2.13
C TYR A 113 10.50 -1.17 -2.37
N ALA A 114 9.50 -0.44 -2.87
CA ALA A 114 9.63 0.99 -3.11
C ALA A 114 10.00 1.76 -1.84
N VAL A 115 9.35 1.45 -0.72
CA VAL A 115 9.67 2.07 0.58
C VAL A 115 11.07 1.68 1.06
N MET A 116 11.48 0.41 0.91
CA MET A 116 12.81 -0.05 1.28
C MET A 116 13.90 0.72 0.52
N VAL A 117 13.75 0.84 -0.81
CA VAL A 117 14.71 1.53 -1.68
C VAL A 117 14.79 3.02 -1.35
N LEU A 118 13.65 3.70 -1.17
CA LEU A 118 13.64 5.12 -0.82
C LEU A 118 14.27 5.43 0.56
N LEU A 119 14.30 4.46 1.47
CA LEU A 119 14.95 4.60 2.76
C LEU A 119 16.49 4.57 2.68
N GLU A 120 17.06 4.11 1.56
CA GLU A 120 18.51 4.07 1.38
C GLU A 120 19.13 5.46 1.12
N GLY A 121 18.32 6.42 0.65
CA GLY A 121 18.73 7.82 0.52
C GLY A 121 18.17 8.54 -0.71
N GLU A 122 18.90 9.56 -1.15
CA GLU A 122 18.53 10.40 -2.31
C GLU A 122 18.71 9.66 -3.65
N ASP A 123 18.06 10.18 -4.70
CA ASP A 123 18.14 9.70 -6.09
C ASP A 123 17.66 8.25 -6.32
N GLN A 124 16.82 7.73 -5.41
CA GLN A 124 16.30 6.35 -5.45
C GLN A 124 14.93 6.18 -6.14
N LEU A 125 14.29 7.28 -6.56
CA LEU A 125 12.88 7.24 -7.00
C LEU A 125 12.65 6.37 -8.25
N ASP A 126 13.58 6.39 -9.20
CA ASP A 126 13.43 5.61 -10.43
C ASP A 126 13.54 4.10 -10.17
N GLU A 127 14.43 3.69 -9.27
CA GLU A 127 14.57 2.30 -8.85
C GLU A 127 13.37 1.86 -8.01
N ALA A 128 12.96 2.68 -7.04
CA ALA A 128 11.83 2.40 -6.17
C ALA A 128 10.53 2.15 -6.94
N LEU A 129 10.31 2.85 -8.05
CA LEU A 129 9.11 2.74 -8.88
C LEU A 129 9.27 1.82 -10.10
N TRP A 130 10.41 1.16 -10.27
CA TRP A 130 10.69 0.36 -11.45
C TRP A 130 9.67 -0.78 -11.65
N LEU A 131 9.45 -1.62 -10.63
CA LEU A 131 8.47 -2.72 -10.67
C LEU A 131 7.05 -2.21 -10.99
N TYR A 132 6.66 -1.07 -10.41
CA TYR A 132 5.35 -0.47 -10.65
C TYR A 132 5.19 0.05 -12.09
N ARG A 133 6.25 0.61 -12.68
CA ARG A 133 6.24 1.04 -14.08
C ARG A 133 6.12 -0.16 -15.03
N GLU A 134 6.80 -1.27 -14.71
CA GLU A 134 6.63 -2.53 -15.46
C GLU A 134 5.21 -3.09 -15.32
N TYR A 135 4.64 -3.05 -14.12
CA TYR A 135 3.26 -3.45 -13.85
C TYR A 135 2.28 -2.69 -14.76
N LEU A 136 2.37 -1.36 -14.82
CA LEU A 136 1.52 -0.54 -15.68
C LEU A 136 1.70 -0.89 -17.17
N HIS A 137 2.95 -1.07 -17.63
CA HIS A 137 3.22 -1.42 -19.02
C HIS A 137 2.63 -2.78 -19.43
N ASN A 138 2.56 -3.74 -18.50
CA ASN A 138 1.98 -5.05 -18.75
C ASN A 138 0.45 -5.04 -18.81
N GLN A 139 -0.22 -4.04 -18.23
CA GLN A 139 -1.68 -3.90 -18.33
C GLN A 139 -2.14 -3.24 -19.64
N GLU A 140 -1.26 -2.55 -20.35
CA GLU A 140 -1.56 -1.91 -21.65
C GLU A 140 -1.47 -2.88 -22.84
N LYS A 141 -1.04 -4.13 -22.62
CA LYS A 141 -0.86 -5.18 -23.63
C LYS A 141 -2.05 -6.12 -23.70
#